data_AF-A0A350D1W5-F1
#
_entry.id   AF-A0A350D1W5-F1
#
_cell.length_a   1.000
_cell.length_b   1.000
_cell.length_c   1.000
_cell.angle_alpha   90.00
_cell.angle_beta   90.00
_cell.angle_gamma   90.00
#
_symmetry.space_group_name_H-M   'P 1'
#
loop_
_entity.id
_entity.type
_entity.pdbx_description
1 polymer ?
#
loop_
_entity_poly.entity_id
_entity_poly.type
_entity_poly.pdbx_seq_one_letter_code
_entity_poly.pdbx_strand_id
1 'polypeptide(L)'
;MLAKTIYELMLYGFFFVLFAGAYAILYAMGRFAGLPWLIRFSYLFALLQFLSGMGMFLSNYLDAFWRYIVLLSSVAYFFIPPFMWRVVEEMHKRHDN
;
A
#
# COMPACT_ATOMS: atom_id res chain seq x y z
N MET A 1 -10.15 25.30 12.60
CA MET A 1 -9.01 24.89 11.75
C MET A 1 -8.45 23.54 12.16
N LEU A 2 -8.11 23.32 13.43
CA LEU A 2 -7.59 22.04 13.95
C LEU A 2 -8.46 20.81 13.59
N ALA A 3 -9.78 20.88 13.81
CA ALA A 3 -10.68 19.76 13.51
C ALA A 3 -10.68 19.36 12.02
N LYS A 4 -10.55 20.34 11.11
CA LYS A 4 -10.44 20.08 9.66
C LYS A 4 -9.13 19.35 9.34
N THR A 5 -8.02 19.82 9.90
CA THR A 5 -6.71 19.18 9.72
C THR A 5 -6.68 17.75 10.23
N ILE A 6 -7.29 17.50 11.40
CA ILE A 6 -7.41 16.15 11.96
C ILE A 6 -8.27 15.27 11.04
N TYR A 7 -9.41 15.79 10.58
CA TYR A 7 -10.29 15.06 9.65
C TYR A 7 -9.56 14.68 8.35
N GLU A 8 -8.84 15.62 7.73
CA GLU A 8 -8.05 15.35 6.52
C GLU A 8 -6.98 14.29 6.78
N LEU A 9 -6.27 14.37 7.90
CA LEU A 9 -5.27 13.37 8.29
C LEU A 9 -5.87 11.98 8.46
N MET A 10 -7.03 11.88 9.12
CA MET A 10 -7.77 10.62 9.28
C MET A 10 -8.24 10.07 7.94
N LEU A 11 -8.74 10.93 7.05
CA LEU A 11 -9.21 10.55 5.72
C LEU A 11 -8.06 10.01 4.85
N TYR A 12 -6.91 10.70 4.85
CA TYR A 12 -5.72 10.21 4.15
C TYR A 12 -5.21 8.90 4.73
N GLY A 13 -5.20 8.75 6.07
CA GLY A 13 -4.82 7.50 6.72
C GLY A 13 -5.76 6.35 6.39
N PHE A 14 -7.08 6.60 6.35
CA PHE A 14 -8.06 5.62 5.92
C PHE A 14 -7.82 5.17 4.47
N PHE A 15 -7.68 6.12 3.55
CA PHE A 15 -7.42 5.81 2.14
C PHE A 15 -6.10 5.10 1.92
N PHE A 16 -5.06 5.48 2.66
CA PHE A 16 -3.77 4.80 2.65
C PHE A 16 -3.92 3.30 2.92
N VAL A 17 -4.61 2.93 4.01
CA VAL A 17 -4.80 1.51 4.38
C VAL A 17 -5.73 0.80 3.40
N LEU A 18 -6.84 1.45 3.01
CA LEU A 18 -7.80 0.88 2.06
C LEU A 18 -7.14 0.54 0.72
N PHE A 19 -6.37 1.46 0.17
CA PHE A 19 -5.70 1.27 -1.11
C PHE A 19 -4.52 0.29 -1.00
N ALA A 20 -3.78 0.26 0.12
CA ALA A 20 -2.77 -0.77 0.38
C ALA A 20 -3.40 -2.19 0.36
N GLY A 21 -4.53 -2.35 1.05
CA GLY A 21 -5.26 -3.61 1.09
C GLY A 21 -5.81 -4.01 -0.29
N ALA A 22 -6.45 -3.08 -1.00
CA ALA A 22 -6.95 -3.31 -2.34
C ALA A 22 -5.83 -3.72 -3.32
N TYR A 23 -4.67 -3.05 -3.24
CA TYR A 23 -3.49 -3.41 -4.00
C TYR A 23 -3.07 -4.86 -3.73
N ALA A 24 -2.87 -5.23 -2.46
CA ALA A 24 -2.42 -6.56 -2.08
C ALA A 24 -3.40 -7.66 -2.53
N ILE A 25 -4.71 -7.46 -2.31
CA ILE A 25 -5.76 -8.42 -2.67
C ILE A 25 -5.80 -8.60 -4.19
N LEU A 26 -5.89 -7.51 -4.96
CA LEU A 26 -5.98 -7.59 -6.42
C LEU A 26 -4.70 -8.15 -7.05
N TYR A 27 -3.54 -7.81 -6.50
CA TYR A 27 -2.27 -8.37 -6.94
C TYR A 27 -2.27 -9.89 -6.74
N ALA A 28 -2.60 -10.37 -5.53
CA ALA A 28 -2.66 -11.79 -5.23
C ALA A 28 -3.71 -12.51 -6.10
N MET A 29 -4.93 -11.97 -6.22
CA MET A 29 -5.96 -12.51 -7.10
C MET A 29 -5.51 -12.61 -8.55
N GLY A 30 -4.82 -11.58 -9.06
CA GLY A 30 -4.28 -11.58 -10.42
C GLY A 30 -3.22 -12.65 -10.64
N ARG A 31 -2.39 -12.91 -9.62
CA ARG A 31 -1.40 -14.00 -9.65
C ARG A 31 -2.07 -15.37 -9.59
N PHE A 32 -3.03 -15.60 -8.69
CA PHE A 32 -3.77 -16.86 -8.59
C PHE A 32 -4.57 -17.18 -9.85
N ALA A 33 -5.25 -16.19 -10.43
CA ALA A 33 -6.06 -16.38 -11.62
C ALA A 33 -5.26 -16.37 -12.94
N GLY A 34 -3.94 -16.13 -12.89
CA GLY A 34 -3.11 -15.99 -14.09
C GLY A 34 -3.51 -14.79 -14.98
N LEU A 35 -4.10 -13.74 -14.39
CA LEU A 35 -4.63 -12.57 -15.10
C LEU A 35 -3.65 -11.38 -15.02
N PRO A 36 -2.78 -11.16 -16.02
CA PRO A 36 -1.76 -10.12 -15.96
C PRO A 36 -2.33 -8.70 -15.94
N TRP A 37 -3.52 -8.50 -16.52
CA TRP A 37 -4.20 -7.21 -16.51
C TRP A 37 -4.63 -6.80 -15.09
N LEU A 38 -5.06 -7.77 -14.27
CA LEU A 38 -5.50 -7.52 -12.89
C LEU A 38 -4.31 -7.14 -12.01
N ILE A 39 -3.15 -7.77 -12.24
CA ILE A 39 -1.88 -7.40 -11.61
C ILE A 39 -1.52 -5.96 -11.96
N ARG A 40 -1.56 -5.59 -13.25
CA ARG A 40 -1.26 -4.21 -13.68
C ARG A 40 -2.24 -3.21 -13.08
N PHE A 41 -3.53 -3.53 -13.07
CA PHE A 41 -4.57 -2.69 -12.48
C PHE A 41 -4.36 -2.51 -10.97
N SER A 42 -3.89 -3.53 -10.25
CA SER A 42 -3.61 -3.43 -8.82
C SER A 42 -2.60 -2.31 -8.48
N TYR A 43 -1.64 -2.02 -9.35
CA TYR A 43 -0.67 -0.92 -9.14
C TYR A 43 -1.30 0.48 -9.17
N LEU A 44 -2.50 0.64 -9.75
CA LEU A 44 -3.25 1.88 -9.59
C LEU A 44 -3.55 2.14 -8.10
N PHE A 45 -3.90 1.10 -7.35
CA PHE A 45 -4.14 1.23 -5.91
C PHE A 45 -2.85 1.47 -5.13
N ALA A 46 -1.71 0.92 -5.56
CA ALA A 46 -0.42 1.29 -4.99
C ALA A 46 -0.13 2.79 -5.18
N LEU A 47 -0.41 3.34 -6.37
CA LEU A 47 -0.28 4.78 -6.63
C LEU A 47 -1.25 5.61 -5.76
N LEU A 48 -2.52 5.22 -5.66
CA LEU A 48 -3.50 5.92 -4.83
C LEU A 48 -3.15 5.88 -3.33
N GLN A 49 -2.62 4.74 -2.88
CA GLN A 49 -2.08 4.56 -1.53
C GLN A 49 -0.91 5.53 -1.29
N PHE A 50 0.03 5.62 -2.22
CA PHE A 50 1.14 6.57 -2.15
C PHE A 50 0.68 8.03 -2.10
N LEU A 51 -0.28 8.42 -2.97
CA LEU A 51 -0.86 9.76 -2.96
C LEU A 51 -1.54 10.09 -1.63
N SER A 52 -2.20 9.11 -1.02
CA SER A 52 -2.79 9.27 0.32
C SER A 52 -1.71 9.48 1.39
N GLY A 53 -0.61 8.72 1.31
CA GLY A 53 0.56 8.91 2.17
C GLY A 53 1.23 10.26 2.01
N MET A 54 1.30 10.79 0.78
CA MET A 54 1.77 12.15 0.51
C MET A 54 0.86 13.20 1.15
N GLY A 55 -0.45 13.00 1.17
CA GLY A 55 -1.40 13.87 1.90
C GLY A 55 -1.09 13.95 3.40
N MET A 56 -0.73 12.83 4.02
CA MET A 56 -0.28 12.79 5.42
C MET A 56 1.11 13.45 5.59
N PHE A 57 2.07 13.17 4.70
CA PHE A 57 3.42 13.72 4.75
C PHE A 57 3.44 15.25 4.68
N LEU A 58 2.57 15.84 3.86
CA LEU A 58 2.46 17.28 3.69
C LEU A 58 1.66 17.96 4.82
N SER A 59 1.02 17.19 5.71
CA SER A 59 0.27 17.74 6.84
C SER A 59 1.19 18.37 7.88
N ASN A 60 0.89 19.60 8.28
CA ASN A 60 1.63 20.30 9.34
C ASN A 60 1.40 19.73 10.75
N TYR A 61 0.46 18.79 10.90
CA TYR A 61 0.08 18.24 12.20
C TYR A 61 1.00 17.12 12.69
N LEU A 62 1.60 16.36 11.76
CA LEU A 62 2.58 15.34 12.12
C LEU A 62 3.94 16.00 12.35
N ASP A 63 4.68 15.55 13.36
CA ASP A 63 6.10 15.87 13.47
C ASP A 63 6.92 15.20 12.34
N ALA A 64 8.17 15.63 12.19
CA ALA A 64 9.03 15.18 11.11
C ALA A 64 9.28 13.67 11.13
N PHE A 65 9.40 13.07 12.32
CA PHE A 65 9.67 11.63 12.45
C PHE A 65 8.51 10.81 11.86
N TRP A 66 7.27 11.12 12.22
CA TRP A 66 6.10 10.42 11.66
C TRP A 66 5.92 10.64 10.17
N ARG A 67 6.20 11.85 9.66
CA ARG A 67 6.16 12.12 8.22
C ARG A 67 7.11 11.21 7.46
N TYR A 68 8.36 11.09 7.91
CA TYR A 68 9.33 10.22 7.24
C TYR A 68 8.96 8.74 7.32
N ILE A 69 8.37 8.27 8.43
CA ILE A 69 7.83 6.90 8.52
C ILE A 69 6.72 6.69 7.48
N VAL A 70 5.77 7.61 7.37
CA VAL A 70 4.69 7.50 6.39
C VAL A 70 5.24 7.50 4.97
N LEU A 71 6.19 8.38 4.66
CA LEU A 71 6.83 8.42 3.34
C LEU A 71 7.54 7.11 3.01
N LEU A 72 8.37 6.61 3.93
CA LEU A 72 9.06 5.33 3.77
C LEU A 72 8.08 4.18 3.57
N SER A 73 7.03 4.14 4.40
CA SER A 73 5.97 3.14 4.30
C SER A 73 5.25 3.21 2.95
N SER A 74 4.94 4.42 2.48
CA SER A 74 4.30 4.65 1.20
C SER A 74 5.09 4.07 0.03
N VAL A 75 6.42 4.20 0.08
CA VAL A 75 7.31 3.64 -0.94
C VAL A 75 7.42 2.13 -0.77
N ALA A 76 7.57 1.63 0.47
CA ALA A 76 7.72 0.21 0.75
C ALA A 76 6.52 -0.61 0.25
N TYR A 77 5.30 -0.09 0.36
CA TYR A 77 4.09 -0.79 -0.07
C TYR A 77 4.09 -1.19 -1.55
N PHE A 78 4.78 -0.47 -2.45
CA PHE A 78 4.92 -0.88 -3.86
C PHE A 78 5.61 -2.24 -4.03
N PHE A 79 6.47 -2.61 -3.08
CA PHE A 79 7.32 -3.80 -3.18
C PHE A 79 6.79 -4.96 -2.34
N ILE A 80 5.95 -4.68 -1.33
CA ILE A 80 5.46 -5.70 -0.40
C ILE A 80 4.69 -6.82 -1.12
N PRO A 81 3.62 -6.59 -1.89
CA PRO A 81 2.89 -7.70 -2.52
C PRO A 81 3.73 -8.52 -3.51
N PRO A 82 4.53 -7.93 -4.41
CA PRO A 82 5.42 -8.70 -5.28
C PRO A 82 6.46 -9.53 -4.52
N PHE A 83 7.05 -8.98 -3.47
CA PHE A 83 8.05 -9.68 -2.66
C PHE A 83 7.41 -10.81 -1.87
N MET A 84 6.31 -10.54 -1.16
CA MET A 84 5.59 -11.54 -0.38
C MET A 84 5.06 -12.68 -1.26
N TRP A 85 4.63 -12.38 -2.48
CA TRP A 85 4.23 -13.43 -3.42
C TRP A 85 5.37 -14.40 -3.73
N ARG A 86 6.60 -13.91 -3.96
CA ARG A 86 7.78 -14.77 -4.16
C ARG A 86 8.06 -15.65 -2.94
N VAL A 87 7.87 -15.11 -1.74
CA VAL A 87 8.00 -15.88 -0.49
C VAL A 87 6.96 -17.02 -0.47
N VAL A 88 5.70 -16.74 -0.81
CA VAL A 88 4.64 -17.76 -0.89
C VAL A 88 4.95 -18.84 -1.92
N GLU A 89 5.45 -18.46 -3.11
CA GLU A 89 5.89 -19.41 -4.14
C GLU A 89 7.04 -20.31 -3.65
N GLU A 90 8.02 -19.74 -2.96
CA GLU A 90 9.15 -20.48 -2.41
C GLU A 90 8.72 -21.43 -1.28
N MET A 91 7.78 -21.02 -0.43
CA MET A 91 7.22 -21.87 0.61
C MET A 91 6.47 -23.09 0.04
N HIS A 92 5.72 -22.91 -1.05
CA HIS A 92 5.04 -24.04 -1.72
C HIS A 92 6.05 -25.03 -2.32
N LYS A 93 7.06 -24.53 -3.04
CA LYS A 93 8.11 -25.39 -3.62
C LYS A 93 8.84 -26.24 -2.59
N ARG A 94 9.02 -25.73 -1.38
CA ARG A 94 9.67 -26.49 -0.28
C ARG A 94 8.77 -27.53 0.36
N HIS A 95 7.44 -27.37 0.24
CA HIS A 95 6.47 -28.32 0.78
C HIS A 95 6.20 -29.48 -0.20
N ASP A 96 6.31 -29.21 -1.50
CA ASP A 96 6.07 -30.17 -2.57
C ASP A 96 7.31 -31.03 -2.94
N ASN A 97 8.49 -30.71 -2.39
CA ASN A 97 9.73 -31.49 -2.51
C ASN A 97 10.01 -32.32 -1.25
#